data_AF-A0A8S9I6Y1-F1
#
_entry.id   AF-A0A8S9I6Y1-F1
#
_cell.length_a   1.000
_cell.length_b   1.000
_cell.length_c   1.000
_cell.angle_alpha   90.00
_cell.angle_beta   90.00
_cell.angle_gamma   90.00
#
_symmetry.space_group_name_H-M   'P 1'
#
loop_
_entity.id
_entity.type
_entity.pdbx_description
1 polymer ?
#
loop_
_entity_poly.entity_id
_entity_poly.type
_entity_poly.pdbx_seq_one_letter_code
_entity_poly.pdbx_strand_id
1 'polypeptide(L)'
;MARGLKKHLKRLNAPKHWDLDKLGGAFAPKPSSGPHKSRECLPLVLIIRNKLKYALTYREFKLCKVRTIQFGQKGIPYLNTYDGRTIRYPDPLIKPNDTIKLDLEENKIVEFIKFDVGNVVMVTGGRNRGRVGVIKNREKHKGSFETIHIQDSTGHEFATRLGNVFTLGKGTKPWVSLPKGKGIKLTIIEEARKRLSAQQAA
;
A
#
# COMPACT_ATOMS: atom_id res chain seq x y z
N MET A 1 30.38 -1.51 15.14
CA MET A 1 30.94 -2.41 14.09
C MET A 1 30.13 -2.26 12.81
N ALA A 2 30.77 -1.90 11.70
CA ALA A 2 30.12 -1.68 10.40
C ALA A 2 29.94 -2.95 9.55
N ARG A 3 30.38 -4.11 10.04
CA ARG A 3 30.41 -5.35 9.28
C ARG A 3 29.18 -6.22 9.57
N GLY A 4 28.50 -6.65 8.51
CA GLY A 4 27.40 -7.62 8.55
C GLY A 4 26.00 -7.04 8.74
N LEU A 5 25.02 -7.93 8.74
CA LEU A 5 23.61 -7.59 8.89
C LEU A 5 23.35 -7.01 10.30
N LYS A 6 22.91 -5.75 10.37
CA LYS A 6 22.54 -5.12 11.65
C LYS A 6 21.33 -5.85 12.26
N LYS A 7 21.51 -6.54 13.39
CA LYS A 7 20.41 -7.26 14.09
C LYS A 7 19.51 -6.38 14.95
N HIS A 8 19.94 -5.17 15.28
CA HIS A 8 19.22 -4.25 16.17
C HIS A 8 18.73 -3.00 15.43
N LEU A 9 17.61 -2.44 15.88
CA LEU A 9 17.05 -1.18 15.40
C LEU A 9 16.88 -0.21 16.58
N LYS A 10 17.52 0.96 16.52
CA LYS A 10 17.30 2.02 17.51
C LYS A 10 15.92 2.62 17.36
N ARG A 11 15.27 2.93 18.47
CA ARG A 11 13.88 3.43 18.49
C ARG A 11 13.72 4.75 17.73
N LEU A 12 14.67 5.67 17.90
CA LEU A 12 14.71 6.93 17.16
C LEU A 12 14.81 6.75 15.63
N ASN A 13 15.40 5.64 15.18
CA ASN A 13 15.54 5.31 13.75
C ASN A 13 14.38 4.47 13.23
N ALA A 14 13.41 4.11 14.08
CA ALA A 14 12.23 3.39 13.64
C ALA A 14 11.40 4.26 12.68
N PRO A 15 10.67 3.64 11.72
CA PRO A 15 9.76 4.38 10.87
C PRO A 15 8.73 5.17 11.69
N LYS A 16 8.59 6.47 11.42
CA LYS A 16 7.71 7.38 12.18
C LYS A 16 6.26 6.88 12.29
N HIS A 17 5.77 6.20 11.25
CA HIS A 17 4.39 5.69 11.18
C HIS A 17 4.12 4.47 12.07
N TRP A 18 5.11 3.99 12.80
CA TRP A 18 4.92 2.99 13.85
C TRP A 18 4.43 3.62 15.15
N ASP A 19 4.43 4.96 15.23
CA ASP A 19 3.95 5.75 16.36
C ASP A 19 4.54 5.26 17.70
N LEU A 20 5.84 4.97 17.69
CA LEU A 20 6.59 4.63 18.89
C LEU A 20 6.92 5.89 19.68
N ASP A 21 6.58 5.88 20.97
CA ASP A 21 6.93 6.92 21.91
C ASP A 21 8.45 7.03 22.10
N LYS A 22 8.95 8.20 22.50
CA LYS A 22 10.40 8.43 22.64
C LYS A 22 11.00 7.78 23.89
N LEU A 23 10.20 7.60 24.94
CA LEU A 23 10.68 7.20 26.28
C LEU A 23 10.56 5.69 26.56
N GLY A 24 9.85 4.93 25.71
CA GLY A 24 9.60 3.49 25.87
C GLY A 24 10.81 2.59 25.59
N GLY A 25 12.03 3.10 25.76
CA GLY A 25 13.30 2.37 25.68
C GLY A 25 14.19 2.72 24.48
N ALA A 26 15.42 2.22 24.50
CA ALA A 26 16.44 2.55 23.50
C ALA A 26 16.25 1.86 22.14
N PHE A 27 15.51 0.74 22.10
CA PHE A 27 15.37 -0.11 20.92
C PHE A 27 13.91 -0.21 20.45
N ALA A 28 13.74 -0.43 19.16
CA ALA A 28 12.45 -0.76 18.55
C ALA A 28 12.47 -2.22 18.06
N PRO A 29 11.30 -2.87 17.94
CA PRO A 29 11.20 -4.17 17.30
C PRO A 29 11.75 -4.11 15.88
N LYS A 30 12.78 -4.90 15.58
CA LYS A 30 13.30 -5.02 14.22
C LYS A 30 12.41 -6.01 13.45
N PRO A 31 11.82 -5.62 12.31
CA PRO A 31 11.09 -6.56 11.46
C PRO A 31 12.05 -7.61 10.91
N SER A 32 11.61 -8.86 10.90
CA SER A 32 12.28 -9.93 10.18
C SER A 32 12.28 -9.64 8.67
N SER A 33 13.28 -10.16 7.97
CA SER A 33 13.28 -10.14 6.50
C SER A 33 12.10 -10.97 6.00
N GLY A 34 11.28 -10.39 5.12
CA GLY A 34 10.08 -11.03 4.61
C GLY A 34 9.49 -10.30 3.40
N PRO A 35 8.21 -10.56 3.09
CA PRO A 35 7.48 -10.02 1.93
C PRO A 35 7.61 -8.51 1.69
N HIS A 36 7.65 -7.72 2.76
CA HIS A 36 7.60 -6.26 2.69
C HIS A 36 8.90 -5.63 3.18
N LYS A 37 9.26 -4.47 2.58
CA LYS A 37 10.42 -3.69 3.01
C LYS A 37 10.23 -3.20 4.45
N SER A 38 11.32 -3.15 5.22
CA SER A 38 11.30 -2.76 6.64
C SER A 38 10.71 -1.37 6.93
N ARG A 39 10.79 -0.44 5.96
CA ARG A 39 10.23 0.92 6.07
C ARG A 39 8.75 1.02 5.68
N GLU A 40 8.19 -0.03 5.09
CA GLU A 40 6.83 -0.11 4.55
C GLU A 40 5.99 -1.20 5.24
N CYS A 41 6.57 -1.92 6.20
CA CYS A 41 5.88 -2.95 6.97
C CYS A 41 5.55 -2.47 8.39
N LEU A 42 4.54 -3.09 8.99
CA LEU A 42 4.30 -3.07 10.42
C LEU A 42 4.66 -4.46 10.98
N PRO A 43 5.57 -4.56 11.96
CA PRO A 43 5.79 -5.79 12.71
C PRO A 43 4.49 -6.29 13.34
N LEU A 44 4.26 -7.61 13.28
CA LEU A 44 3.09 -8.25 13.88
C LEU A 44 2.91 -7.87 15.36
N VAL A 45 4.01 -7.72 16.11
CA VAL A 45 3.98 -7.29 17.52
C VAL A 45 3.35 -5.91 17.72
N LEU A 46 3.52 -4.97 16.78
CA LEU A 46 2.91 -3.63 16.87
C LEU A 46 1.42 -3.67 16.51
N ILE A 47 1.03 -4.55 15.58
CA ILE A 47 -0.37 -4.73 15.19
C ILE A 47 -1.16 -5.30 16.37
N ILE A 48 -0.65 -6.36 17.00
CA ILE A 48 -1.32 -7.04 18.12
C ILE A 48 -1.35 -6.15 19.37
N ARG A 49 -0.24 -5.48 19.72
CA ARG A 49 -0.13 -4.71 20.96
C ARG A 49 -0.78 -3.33 20.90
N ASN A 50 -0.62 -2.61 19.78
CA ASN A 50 -0.97 -1.18 19.71
C ASN A 50 -2.21 -0.88 18.87
N LYS A 51 -2.56 -1.73 17.89
CA LYS A 51 -3.65 -1.43 16.94
C LYS A 51 -4.90 -2.27 17.13
N LEU A 52 -4.74 -3.58 17.30
CA LEU A 52 -5.85 -4.50 17.10
C LEU A 52 -6.50 -5.03 18.35
N LYS A 53 -5.99 -4.76 19.57
CA LYS A 53 -6.50 -5.28 20.87
C LYS A 53 -7.73 -6.20 20.64
N TYR A 54 -7.52 -7.51 20.42
CA TYR A 54 -8.53 -8.52 19.97
C TYR A 54 -8.82 -8.65 18.45
N ALA A 55 -8.25 -9.60 17.69
CA ALA A 55 -8.78 -9.90 16.34
C ALA A 55 -8.89 -11.41 16.02
N LEU A 56 -10.02 -11.77 15.38
CA LEU A 56 -10.67 -13.10 15.40
C LEU A 56 -10.91 -13.80 14.04
N THR A 57 -10.70 -13.21 12.86
CA THR A 57 -10.92 -13.95 11.59
C THR A 57 -10.09 -13.46 10.40
N TYR A 58 -9.68 -14.42 9.55
CA TYR A 58 -8.87 -14.25 8.34
C TYR A 58 -9.79 -13.95 7.14
N ARG A 59 -9.50 -12.88 6.39
CA ARG A 59 -10.28 -12.47 5.20
C ARG A 59 -10.05 -13.44 4.02
N GLU A 60 -11.10 -13.64 3.23
CA GLU A 60 -11.23 -14.57 2.09
C GLU A 60 -10.34 -14.24 0.87
N PHE A 61 -9.94 -12.97 0.67
CA PHE A 61 -9.11 -12.59 -0.48
C PHE A 61 -8.19 -11.40 -0.19
N LYS A 62 -7.14 -11.24 -1.02
CA LYS A 62 -6.17 -10.14 -0.93
C LYS A 62 -5.88 -9.54 -2.31
N LEU A 63 -5.72 -8.22 -2.37
CA LEU A 63 -5.21 -7.54 -3.56
C LEU A 63 -3.68 -7.53 -3.57
N CYS A 64 -3.08 -7.92 -4.68
CA CYS A 64 -1.64 -7.90 -4.89
C CYS A 64 -1.26 -7.15 -6.16
N LYS A 65 -0.42 -6.12 -6.03
CA LYS A 65 0.16 -5.42 -7.20
C LYS A 65 1.24 -6.28 -7.86
N VAL A 66 1.19 -6.39 -9.18
CA VAL A 66 2.19 -7.09 -10.00
C VAL A 66 3.41 -6.18 -10.17
N ARG A 67 4.59 -6.71 -9.84
CA ARG A 67 5.87 -6.00 -9.99
C ARG A 67 6.53 -6.30 -11.32
N THR A 68 6.69 -7.58 -11.61
CA THR A 68 7.40 -8.06 -12.80
C THR A 68 6.73 -9.31 -13.32
N ILE A 69 6.80 -9.51 -14.62
CA ILE A 69 6.38 -10.72 -15.31
C ILE A 69 7.61 -11.22 -16.05
N GLN A 70 7.92 -12.49 -15.90
CA GLN A 70 9.12 -13.12 -16.45
C GLN A 70 8.78 -14.51 -16.96
N PHE A 71 9.59 -15.01 -17.88
CA PHE A 71 9.53 -16.40 -18.35
C PHE A 71 10.60 -17.21 -17.63
N GLY A 72 10.18 -18.33 -17.04
CA GLY A 72 11.07 -19.28 -16.40
C GLY A 72 11.63 -20.29 -17.37
N GLN A 73 12.31 -21.29 -16.81
CA GLN A 73 12.78 -22.44 -17.56
C GLN A 73 11.60 -23.12 -18.28
N LYS A 74 11.83 -23.61 -19.49
CA LYS A 74 10.80 -24.17 -20.39
C LYS A 74 9.73 -23.15 -20.85
N GLY A 75 10.02 -21.85 -20.79
CA GLY A 75 9.12 -20.82 -21.29
C GLY A 75 7.87 -20.62 -20.45
N ILE A 76 7.86 -21.07 -19.19
CA ILE A 76 6.69 -20.96 -18.31
C ILE A 76 6.59 -19.52 -17.80
N PRO A 77 5.52 -18.77 -18.10
CA PRO A 77 5.34 -17.42 -17.58
C PRO A 77 5.04 -17.47 -16.08
N TYR A 78 5.66 -16.56 -15.31
CA TYR A 78 5.32 -16.31 -13.93
C TYR A 78 5.31 -14.81 -13.63
N LEU A 79 4.46 -14.41 -12.68
CA LEU A 79 4.44 -13.05 -12.17
C LEU A 79 4.95 -13.01 -10.74
N ASN A 80 5.55 -11.88 -10.38
CA ASN A 80 5.97 -11.57 -9.03
C ASN A 80 5.10 -10.46 -8.49
N THR A 81 4.55 -10.69 -7.31
CA THR A 81 3.69 -9.74 -6.59
C THR A 81 4.49 -8.87 -5.65
N TYR A 82 3.88 -7.78 -5.17
CA TYR A 82 4.49 -6.85 -4.22
C TYR A 82 4.78 -7.45 -2.83
N ASP A 83 4.09 -8.52 -2.46
CA ASP A 83 4.28 -9.31 -1.25
C ASP A 83 5.19 -10.53 -1.48
N GLY A 84 5.91 -10.57 -2.61
CA GLY A 84 6.94 -11.58 -2.85
C GLY A 84 6.42 -12.97 -3.21
N ARG A 85 5.12 -13.12 -3.50
CA ARG A 85 4.56 -14.35 -4.05
C ARG A 85 4.87 -14.44 -5.55
N THR A 86 5.14 -15.65 -6.01
CA THR A 86 5.34 -15.99 -7.42
C THR A 86 4.18 -16.85 -7.90
N ILE A 87 3.45 -16.40 -8.91
CA ILE A 87 2.31 -17.14 -9.47
C ILE A 87 2.65 -17.54 -10.89
N ARG A 88 2.57 -18.84 -11.17
CA ARG A 88 2.84 -19.40 -12.50
C ARG A 88 1.56 -19.40 -13.34
N TYR A 89 1.74 -19.37 -14.66
CA TYR A 89 0.64 -19.36 -15.64
C TYR A 89 -0.38 -18.22 -15.41
N PRO A 90 0.05 -16.96 -15.27
CA PRO A 90 -0.89 -15.85 -15.22
C PRO A 90 -1.55 -15.61 -16.58
N ASP A 91 -2.73 -14.99 -16.56
CA ASP A 91 -3.40 -14.52 -17.78
C ASP A 91 -2.47 -13.57 -18.58
N PRO A 92 -2.25 -13.79 -19.89
CA PRO A 92 -1.42 -12.95 -20.75
C PRO A 92 -1.80 -11.45 -20.79
N LEU A 93 -3.06 -11.14 -20.46
CA LEU A 93 -3.58 -9.77 -20.39
C LEU A 93 -3.04 -8.99 -19.19
N ILE A 94 -2.52 -9.66 -18.16
CA ILE A 94 -1.95 -9.03 -16.97
C ILE A 94 -0.61 -8.38 -17.34
N LYS A 95 -0.43 -7.11 -16.99
CA LYS A 95 0.81 -6.35 -17.22
C LYS A 95 1.42 -5.86 -15.91
N PRO A 96 2.69 -5.43 -15.92
CA PRO A 96 3.32 -4.83 -14.73
C PRO A 96 2.54 -3.60 -14.24
N ASN A 97 2.46 -3.45 -12.91
CA ASN A 97 1.66 -2.46 -12.18
C ASN A 97 0.15 -2.70 -12.09
N ASP A 98 -0.38 -3.71 -12.76
CA ASP A 98 -1.75 -4.16 -12.55
C ASP A 98 -1.91 -4.75 -11.14
N THR A 99 -3.16 -4.86 -10.68
CA THR A 99 -3.47 -5.44 -9.39
C THR A 99 -4.33 -6.69 -9.57
N ILE A 100 -3.90 -7.79 -9.00
CA ILE A 100 -4.62 -9.08 -9.01
C ILE A 100 -5.38 -9.26 -7.69
N LYS A 101 -6.56 -9.87 -7.77
CA LYS A 101 -7.33 -10.39 -6.65
C LYS A 101 -6.95 -11.86 -6.46
N LEU A 102 -6.27 -12.13 -5.36
CA LEU A 102 -5.80 -13.46 -4.98
C LEU A 102 -6.79 -14.09 -4.00
N ASP A 103 -7.20 -15.31 -4.29
CA ASP A 103 -7.81 -16.21 -3.32
C ASP A 103 -6.72 -16.71 -2.36
N LEU A 104 -6.92 -16.52 -1.06
CA LEU A 104 -5.92 -16.87 -0.06
C LEU A 104 -5.87 -18.38 0.24
N GLU A 105 -6.92 -19.13 -0.06
CA GLU A 105 -6.97 -20.58 0.12
C GLU A 105 -6.27 -21.28 -1.03
N GLU A 106 -6.72 -21.01 -2.26
CA GLU A 106 -6.18 -21.67 -3.45
C GLU A 106 -4.88 -21.05 -3.97
N ASN A 107 -4.51 -19.85 -3.51
CA ASN A 107 -3.42 -19.03 -4.07
C ASN A 107 -3.52 -18.83 -5.59
N LYS A 108 -4.74 -18.86 -6.14
CA LYS A 108 -5.04 -18.58 -7.55
C LYS A 108 -5.56 -17.17 -7.74
N ILE A 109 -5.40 -16.67 -8.97
CA ILE A 109 -5.89 -15.36 -9.39
C ILE A 109 -7.36 -15.52 -9.77
N VAL A 110 -8.25 -14.79 -9.08
CA VAL A 110 -9.68 -14.79 -9.38
C VAL A 110 -10.00 -13.75 -10.44
N GLU A 111 -9.49 -12.53 -10.26
CA GLU A 111 -9.75 -11.40 -11.16
C GLU A 111 -8.56 -10.44 -11.13
N PHE A 112 -8.42 -9.58 -12.14
CA PHE A 112 -7.39 -8.54 -12.16
C PHE A 112 -7.96 -7.19 -12.59
N ILE A 113 -7.26 -6.13 -12.19
CA ILE A 113 -7.55 -4.73 -12.52
C ILE A 113 -6.35 -4.19 -13.30
N LYS A 114 -6.63 -3.72 -14.51
CA LYS A 114 -5.63 -3.02 -15.33
C LYS A 114 -5.28 -1.67 -14.71
N PHE A 115 -4.00 -1.32 -14.77
CA PHE A 115 -3.52 -0.01 -14.39
C PHE A 115 -3.79 0.97 -15.55
N ASP A 116 -4.98 1.58 -15.50
CA ASP A 116 -5.43 2.53 -16.52
C ASP A 116 -6.13 3.74 -15.91
N VAL A 117 -6.28 4.79 -16.71
CA VAL A 117 -6.98 6.02 -16.33
C VAL A 117 -8.43 5.71 -15.97
N GLY A 118 -8.95 6.39 -14.95
CA GLY A 118 -10.33 6.20 -14.48
C GLY A 118 -10.50 5.15 -13.38
N ASN A 119 -9.46 4.38 -13.03
CA ASN A 119 -9.53 3.42 -11.93
C ASN A 119 -9.16 4.05 -10.57
N VAL A 120 -9.79 3.56 -9.48
CA VAL A 120 -9.47 3.97 -8.11
C VAL A 120 -8.11 3.43 -7.71
N VAL A 121 -7.29 4.31 -7.15
CA VAL A 121 -5.97 4.02 -6.60
C VAL A 121 -5.81 4.54 -5.18
N MET A 122 -4.95 3.87 -4.42
CA MET A 122 -4.41 4.33 -3.16
C MET A 122 -2.92 4.60 -3.29
N VAL A 123 -2.47 5.68 -2.65
CA VAL A 123 -1.06 6.01 -2.56
C VAL A 123 -0.42 5.26 -1.40
N THR A 124 0.60 4.45 -1.67
CA THR A 124 1.31 3.65 -0.66
C THR A 124 2.53 4.36 -0.06
N GLY A 125 3.09 5.37 -0.74
CA GLY A 125 4.34 6.03 -0.36
C GLY A 125 4.42 7.52 -0.67
N GLY A 126 5.41 8.20 -0.09
CA GLY A 126 5.63 9.64 -0.28
C GLY A 126 4.72 10.55 0.56
N ARG A 127 4.66 11.84 0.20
CA ARG A 127 3.92 12.87 0.95
C ARG A 127 2.39 12.68 0.94
N ASN A 128 1.89 12.07 -0.12
CA ASN A 128 0.47 11.78 -0.36
C ASN A 128 0.04 10.39 0.11
N ARG A 129 0.90 9.66 0.86
CA ARG A 129 0.61 8.32 1.38
C ARG A 129 -0.73 8.27 2.13
N GLY A 130 -1.53 7.25 1.83
CA GLY A 130 -2.84 7.00 2.43
C GLY A 130 -3.99 7.72 1.75
N ARG A 131 -3.73 8.57 0.74
CA ARG A 131 -4.79 9.19 -0.07
C ARG A 131 -5.36 8.20 -1.08
N VAL A 132 -6.65 8.34 -1.37
CA VAL A 132 -7.39 7.50 -2.31
C VAL A 132 -8.13 8.38 -3.30
N GLY A 133 -7.90 8.14 -4.59
CA GLY A 133 -8.52 8.90 -5.65
C GLY A 133 -8.54 8.13 -6.97
N VAL A 134 -9.02 8.77 -8.02
CA VAL A 134 -9.11 8.22 -9.37
C VAL A 134 -7.92 8.73 -10.19
N ILE A 135 -7.31 7.86 -10.99
CA ILE A 135 -6.26 8.27 -11.93
C ILE A 135 -6.89 9.17 -13.00
N LYS A 136 -6.39 10.39 -13.16
CA LYS A 136 -6.77 11.29 -14.26
C LYS A 136 -5.83 11.22 -15.45
N ASN A 137 -4.54 11.29 -15.17
CA ASN A 137 -3.54 11.35 -16.24
C ASN A 137 -2.28 10.59 -15.83
N ARG A 138 -1.63 9.99 -16.83
CA ARG A 138 -0.36 9.28 -16.70
C ARG A 138 0.65 9.94 -17.64
N GLU A 139 1.58 10.69 -17.05
CA GLU A 139 2.70 11.29 -17.77
C GLU A 139 3.88 10.33 -17.84
N LYS A 140 4.27 10.01 -19.09
CA LYS A 140 5.42 9.14 -19.38
C LYS A 140 6.64 10.00 -19.69
N HIS A 141 7.69 9.83 -18.91
CA HIS A 141 8.99 10.46 -19.17
C HIS A 141 10.00 9.37 -19.52
N LYS A 142 10.54 9.40 -20.74
CA LYS A 142 11.53 8.42 -21.18
C LYS A 142 12.81 8.57 -20.35
N GLY A 143 13.26 7.48 -19.72
CA GLY A 143 14.47 7.48 -18.88
C GLY A 143 14.28 8.02 -17.46
N SER A 144 13.08 8.49 -17.10
CA SER A 144 12.77 8.97 -15.74
C SER A 144 11.51 8.28 -15.20
N PHE A 145 11.15 8.61 -13.97
CA PHE A 145 9.96 8.05 -13.33
C PHE A 145 8.69 8.63 -13.94
N GLU A 146 7.74 7.77 -14.26
CA GLU A 146 6.40 8.20 -14.66
C GLU A 146 5.66 8.86 -13.51
N THR A 147 4.98 9.96 -13.83
CA THR A 147 4.18 10.75 -12.90
C THR A 147 2.70 10.47 -13.15
N ILE A 148 1.95 10.22 -12.08
CA ILE A 148 0.52 9.96 -12.13
C ILE A 148 -0.20 11.07 -11.39
N HIS A 149 -1.13 11.70 -12.10
CA HIS A 149 -2.05 12.70 -11.57
C HIS A 149 -3.32 12.00 -11.10
N ILE A 150 -3.66 12.22 -9.84
CA ILE A 150 -4.77 11.57 -9.14
C ILE A 150 -5.70 12.67 -8.62
N GLN A 151 -7.01 12.44 -8.75
CA GLN A 151 -8.04 13.30 -8.17
C GLN A 151 -8.78 12.55 -7.05
N ASP A 152 -8.86 13.14 -5.87
CA ASP A 152 -9.69 12.63 -4.78
C ASP A 152 -11.18 12.90 -5.03
N SER A 153 -12.07 12.25 -4.28
CA SER A 153 -13.52 12.47 -4.40
C SER A 153 -13.99 13.88 -4.07
N THR A 154 -13.18 14.68 -3.36
CA THR A 154 -13.46 16.10 -3.07
C THR A 154 -12.99 17.04 -4.17
N GLY A 155 -12.40 16.51 -5.25
CA GLY A 155 -11.90 17.29 -6.37
C GLY A 155 -10.44 17.74 -6.25
N HIS A 156 -9.78 17.53 -5.09
CA HIS A 156 -8.36 17.86 -4.94
C HIS A 156 -7.48 16.98 -5.81
N GLU A 157 -6.60 17.62 -6.58
CA GLU A 157 -5.63 16.96 -7.45
C GLU A 157 -4.25 16.92 -6.82
N PHE A 158 -3.53 15.84 -7.05
CA PHE A 158 -2.13 15.70 -6.64
C PHE A 158 -1.41 14.68 -7.51
N ALA A 159 -0.09 14.79 -7.55
CA ALA A 159 0.77 13.90 -8.32
C ALA A 159 1.58 12.95 -7.43
N THR A 160 1.87 11.75 -7.94
CA THR A 160 2.80 10.79 -7.33
C THR A 160 3.55 9.99 -8.41
N ARG A 161 4.68 9.38 -8.04
CA ARG A 161 5.40 8.45 -8.92
C ARG A 161 4.64 7.12 -9.06
N LEU A 162 4.73 6.48 -10.23
CA LEU A 162 4.16 5.15 -10.52
C LEU A 162 4.41 4.09 -9.44
N GLY A 163 5.62 4.05 -8.88
CA GLY A 163 5.98 3.09 -7.84
C GLY A 163 5.12 3.18 -6.58
N ASN A 164 4.59 4.37 -6.27
CA ASN A 164 3.81 4.65 -5.06
C ASN A 164 2.29 4.48 -5.25
N VAL A 165 1.84 4.10 -6.44
CA VAL A 165 0.41 3.97 -6.75
C VAL A 165 -0.01 2.50 -6.73
N PHE A 166 -1.13 2.22 -6.09
CA PHE A 166 -1.70 0.87 -5.98
C PHE A 166 -3.18 0.91 -6.39
N THR A 167 -3.57 0.12 -7.39
CA THR A 167 -4.96 0.09 -7.88
C THR A 167 -5.85 -0.72 -6.95
N LEU A 168 -6.97 -0.14 -6.53
CA LEU A 168 -7.89 -0.76 -5.58
C LEU A 168 -9.17 -1.28 -6.23
N GLY A 169 -9.57 -0.75 -7.38
CA GLY A 169 -10.81 -1.15 -8.03
C GLY A 169 -10.99 -0.55 -9.42
N LYS A 170 -12.05 -0.99 -10.10
CA LYS A 170 -12.45 -0.53 -11.43
C LYS A 170 -13.34 0.71 -11.31
N GLY A 171 -13.08 1.72 -12.13
CA GLY A 171 -13.84 2.97 -12.11
C GLY A 171 -13.73 3.67 -10.75
N THR A 172 -14.86 4.05 -10.16
CA THR A 172 -14.96 4.69 -8.84
C THR A 172 -15.19 3.70 -7.68
N LYS A 173 -15.38 2.41 -7.97
CA LYS A 173 -15.72 1.39 -6.95
C LYS A 173 -14.47 0.61 -6.51
N PRO A 174 -14.00 0.78 -5.27
CA PRO A 174 -12.92 -0.04 -4.73
C PRO A 174 -13.40 -1.48 -4.47
N TRP A 175 -12.52 -2.47 -4.69
CA TRP A 175 -12.81 -3.88 -4.36
C TRP A 175 -12.59 -4.21 -2.89
N VAL A 176 -11.96 -3.30 -2.15
CA VAL A 176 -11.73 -3.41 -0.70
C VAL A 176 -12.45 -2.30 0.04
N SER A 177 -12.88 -2.58 1.28
CA SER A 177 -13.43 -1.56 2.15
C SER A 177 -12.37 -0.50 2.48
N LEU A 178 -12.74 0.76 2.33
CA LEU A 178 -11.87 1.88 2.66
C LEU A 178 -11.91 2.18 4.17
N PRO A 179 -10.79 2.63 4.76
CA PRO A 179 -10.74 3.03 6.17
C PRO A 179 -11.55 4.32 6.43
N LYS A 180 -11.77 4.63 7.73
CA LYS A 180 -12.48 5.85 8.16
C LYS A 180 -11.87 7.09 7.48
N GLY A 181 -12.72 7.92 6.87
CA GLY A 181 -12.31 9.08 6.08
C GLY A 181 -12.07 8.79 4.60
N LYS A 182 -12.25 7.55 4.13
CA LYS A 182 -12.18 7.14 2.71
C LYS A 182 -10.88 7.51 1.98
N GLY A 183 -9.80 7.81 2.71
CA GLY A 183 -8.54 8.28 2.12
C GLY A 183 -8.55 9.76 1.72
N ILE A 184 -9.51 10.55 2.18
CA ILE A 184 -9.53 12.00 1.96
C ILE A 184 -8.62 12.65 3.00
N LYS A 185 -7.64 13.42 2.53
CA LYS A 185 -6.76 14.20 3.40
C LYS A 185 -7.28 15.63 3.50
N LEU A 186 -7.88 15.94 4.65
CA LEU A 186 -8.34 17.29 4.97
C LEU A 186 -7.15 18.24 5.17
N THR A 187 -7.40 19.52 4.94
CA THR A 187 -6.47 20.58 5.30
C THR A 187 -6.39 20.73 6.82
N ILE A 188 -5.31 21.35 7.32
CA ILE A 188 -5.11 21.55 8.76
C ILE A 188 -6.26 22.36 9.37
N ILE A 189 -6.79 23.34 8.64
CA ILE A 189 -7.91 24.19 9.05
C ILE A 189 -9.21 23.39 9.14
N GLU A 190 -9.49 22.55 8.14
CA GLU A 190 -10.68 21.67 8.15
C GLU A 190 -10.61 20.63 9.27
N GLU A 191 -9.43 20.05 9.53
CA GLU A 191 -9.23 19.17 10.68
C GLU A 191 -9.49 19.89 12.00
N ALA A 192 -8.99 21.13 12.16
CA ALA A 192 -9.19 21.92 13.37
C ALA A 192 -10.68 22.22 13.61
N ARG A 193 -11.39 22.68 12.57
CA ARG A 193 -12.84 22.93 12.64
C ARG A 193 -13.61 21.66 13.01
N LYS A 194 -13.27 20.53 12.40
CA LYS A 194 -13.90 19.23 12.69
C LYS A 194 -13.64 18.75 14.12
N ARG A 195 -12.46 19.04 14.68
CA ARG A 195 -12.14 18.71 16.08
C ARG A 195 -12.94 19.59 17.04
N LEU A 196 -13.01 20.89 16.79
CA LEU A 196 -13.80 21.83 17.60
C LEU A 196 -15.30 21.46 17.58
N SER A 197 -15.85 21.19 16.40
CA SER A 197 -17.26 20.78 16.29
C SER A 197 -17.55 19.46 17.02
N ALA A 198 -16.61 18.51 16.98
CA ALA A 198 -16.76 17.24 17.69
C ALA A 198 -16.66 17.40 19.21
N GLN A 199 -15.89 18.37 19.71
CA GLN A 199 -15.80 18.70 21.14
C GLN A 199 -17.05 19.43 21.63
N GLN A 200 -17.69 20.24 20.78
CA GLN A 200 -18.93 20.95 21.12
C GLN A 200 -20.17 20.04 21.09
N ALA A 201 -20.12 18.96 20.30
CA ALA A 201 -21.20 17.99 20.17
C ALA A 201 -21.11 16.81 21.17
N ALA A 202 -20.02 16.72 21.94
CA ALA A 202 -19.79 15.70 22.96
C ALA A 202 -20.05 16.29 24.34
#